data_AF-A0A8H3B410-F1
#
_entry.id   AF-A0A8H3B410-F1
#
_cell.length_a   1.000
_cell.length_b   1.000
_cell.length_c   1.000
_cell.angle_alpha   90.00
_cell.angle_beta   90.00
_cell.angle_gamma   90.00
#
_symmetry.space_group_name_H-M   'P 1'
#
loop_
_entity.id
_entity.type
_entity.pdbx_description
1 polymer ?
#
loop_
_entity_poly.entity_id
_entity_poly.type
_entity_poly.pdbx_seq_one_letter_code
_entity_poly.pdbx_strand_id
1 'polypeptide(L)'
;MQGGAGLSGWKSSYANSLPKYILLVGSSGDSLFLRRSLIEEFGKNGCTVHIANDSTVKAVADGAVIWCGKHSVISRATRMAYGVEINDPYNPREPSHVGRPVHRHDAGYNFVTGKWSQIVGRGVTMNADSAIRSPYWRSYKTPSPCLAKFKVTIFAYTADGAPNSWLRDSRGNINQGFEEICGVEADLSEMRQALKRKTGRNGDYYYLDFTMALQFGGTELQAFVEWKQDGETRTGLATIVPSALSGAQA
;
A
#
# COMPACT_ATOMS: atom_id res chain seq x y z
N MET A 1 10.66 -59.55 -6.73
CA MET A 1 9.36 -59.07 -6.19
C MET A 1 9.70 -58.20 -4.98
N GLN A 2 9.86 -56.90 -5.19
CA GLN A 2 8.83 -55.85 -5.04
C GLN A 2 8.27 -55.75 -3.61
N GLY A 3 8.36 -54.54 -3.04
CA GLY A 3 7.65 -54.18 -1.82
C GLY A 3 8.19 -52.94 -1.10
N GLY A 4 8.44 -51.85 -1.84
CA GLY A 4 8.66 -50.54 -1.22
C GLY A 4 7.33 -49.89 -0.84
N ALA A 5 7.24 -49.37 0.39
CA ALA A 5 6.20 -48.43 0.79
C ALA A 5 6.83 -47.04 0.87
N GLY A 6 6.43 -46.17 -0.05
CA GLY A 6 6.94 -44.81 -0.19
C GLY A 6 6.32 -43.84 0.80
N LEU A 7 7.16 -42.91 1.26
CA LEU A 7 6.74 -41.59 1.72
C LEU A 7 7.35 -40.57 0.76
N SER A 8 6.73 -40.44 -0.40
CA SER A 8 6.97 -39.35 -1.34
C SER A 8 6.11 -38.16 -0.94
N GLY A 9 6.73 -37.01 -0.64
CA GLY A 9 5.94 -35.83 -0.34
C GLY A 9 6.66 -34.50 -0.25
N TRP A 10 7.94 -34.38 -0.62
CA TRP A 10 8.63 -33.10 -0.77
C TRP A 10 9.34 -33.09 -2.12
N LYS A 11 8.61 -32.79 -3.20
CA LYS A 11 9.24 -32.46 -4.48
C LYS A 11 9.76 -31.02 -4.38
N SER A 12 11.05 -30.89 -4.06
CA SER A 12 11.78 -29.63 -4.18
C SER A 12 11.77 -29.20 -5.65
N SER A 13 11.13 -28.07 -5.94
CA SER A 13 11.01 -27.47 -7.27
C SER A 13 12.28 -26.76 -7.75
N TYR A 14 13.43 -26.99 -7.10
CA TYR A 14 14.73 -26.45 -7.52
C TYR A 14 15.55 -27.52 -8.22
N ALA A 15 15.20 -27.79 -9.48
CA ALA A 15 16.02 -28.62 -10.35
C ALA A 15 17.30 -27.86 -10.75
N ASN A 16 18.47 -28.40 -10.34
CA ASN A 16 19.81 -28.19 -10.93
C ASN A 16 20.45 -26.78 -10.98
N SER A 17 19.98 -25.78 -10.22
CA SER A 17 20.76 -24.53 -10.09
C SER A 17 21.81 -24.64 -8.99
N LEU A 18 23.09 -24.71 -9.35
CA LEU A 18 24.20 -24.60 -8.41
C LEU A 18 24.17 -23.21 -7.73
N PRO A 19 24.42 -23.13 -6.41
CA PRO A 19 24.41 -21.86 -5.70
C PRO A 19 25.52 -20.94 -6.21
N LYS A 20 25.23 -19.65 -6.36
CA LYS A 20 26.23 -18.66 -6.78
C LYS A 20 27.19 -18.27 -5.64
N TYR A 21 26.72 -18.35 -4.40
CA TYR A 21 27.46 -17.98 -3.20
C TYR A 21 27.22 -18.98 -2.07
N ILE A 22 28.27 -19.32 -1.34
CA ILE A 22 28.20 -20.07 -0.07
C ILE A 22 28.81 -19.18 1.01
N LEU A 23 28.06 -18.94 2.08
CA LEU A 23 28.50 -18.14 3.22
C LEU A 23 28.79 -19.06 4.41
N LEU A 24 30.04 -19.13 4.83
CA LEU A 24 30.45 -19.86 6.03
C LEU A 24 30.44 -18.92 7.23
N VAL A 25 29.54 -19.18 8.18
CA VAL A 25 29.35 -18.39 9.41
C VAL A 25 29.50 -19.26 10.66
N GLY A 26 29.83 -18.64 11.79
CA GLY A 26 30.05 -19.34 13.07
C GLY A 26 31.34 -20.17 13.12
N SER A 27 31.48 -20.97 14.19
CA SER A 27 32.68 -21.79 14.45
C SER A 27 32.93 -22.87 13.40
N SER A 28 31.89 -23.35 12.71
CA SER A 28 32.04 -24.23 11.55
C SER A 28 32.85 -23.57 10.43
N GLY A 29 32.75 -22.25 10.33
CA GLY A 29 33.55 -21.44 9.44
C GLY A 29 35.04 -21.51 9.73
N ASP A 30 35.52 -21.94 10.90
CA ASP A 30 36.96 -21.96 11.26
C ASP A 30 37.68 -23.25 10.84
N SER A 31 36.94 -24.28 10.43
CA SER A 31 37.51 -25.54 9.95
C SER A 31 38.15 -25.38 8.58
N LEU A 32 39.49 -25.43 8.52
CA LEU A 32 40.24 -25.41 7.26
C LEU A 32 39.89 -26.58 6.33
N PHE A 33 39.59 -27.74 6.90
CA PHE A 33 39.17 -28.91 6.14
C PHE A 33 37.82 -28.65 5.45
N LEU A 34 36.82 -28.17 6.20
CA LEU A 34 35.51 -27.86 5.65
C LEU A 34 35.58 -26.77 4.57
N ARG A 35 36.37 -25.73 4.80
CA ARG A 35 36.63 -24.67 3.81
C ARG A 35 37.16 -25.25 2.51
N ARG A 36 38.21 -26.09 2.59
CA ARG A 36 38.82 -26.71 1.40
C ARG A 36 37.84 -27.59 0.66
N SER A 37 37.13 -28.48 1.36
CA SER A 37 36.15 -29.35 0.73
C SER A 37 35.06 -28.58 -0.01
N LEU A 38 34.54 -27.49 0.60
CA LEU A 38 33.51 -26.67 -0.05
C LEU A 38 34.04 -25.88 -1.25
N ILE A 39 35.27 -25.36 -1.17
CA ILE A 39 35.90 -24.65 -2.29
C ILE A 39 36.20 -25.61 -3.44
N GLU A 40 36.69 -26.82 -3.17
CA GLU A 40 37.03 -27.82 -4.18
C GLU A 40 35.79 -28.39 -4.90
N GLU A 41 34.71 -28.57 -4.15
CA GLU A 41 33.45 -29.11 -4.67
C GLU A 41 32.66 -28.05 -5.45
N PHE A 42 32.53 -26.83 -4.91
CA PHE A 42 31.64 -25.82 -5.46
C PHE A 42 32.36 -24.72 -6.27
N GLY A 43 33.65 -24.48 -6.00
CA GLY A 43 34.42 -23.42 -6.68
C GLY A 43 34.62 -23.69 -8.18
N LYS A 44 34.68 -24.96 -8.59
CA LYS A 44 34.78 -25.37 -10.01
C LYS A 44 33.57 -24.95 -10.84
N ASN A 45 32.44 -24.72 -10.18
CA ASN A 45 31.17 -24.39 -10.82
C ASN A 45 30.84 -22.88 -10.76
N GLY A 46 31.84 -22.03 -10.47
CA GLY A 46 31.66 -20.59 -10.36
C GLY A 46 30.96 -20.14 -9.06
N CYS A 47 30.78 -21.04 -8.09
CA CYS A 47 30.29 -20.69 -6.77
C CYS A 47 31.39 -20.00 -5.97
N THR A 48 31.12 -18.82 -5.41
CA THR A 48 32.07 -18.13 -4.53
C THR A 48 31.80 -18.49 -3.08
N VAL A 49 32.79 -19.11 -2.42
CA VAL A 49 32.74 -19.40 -0.99
C VAL A 49 33.29 -18.20 -0.23
N HIS A 50 32.42 -17.47 0.45
CA HIS A 50 32.78 -16.32 1.27
C HIS A 50 32.94 -16.72 2.73
N ILE A 51 34.07 -16.29 3.30
CA ILE A 51 34.34 -16.34 4.73
C ILE A 51 34.14 -14.91 5.23
N ALA A 52 33.21 -14.70 6.16
CA ALA A 52 33.07 -13.40 6.80
C ALA A 52 34.33 -13.12 7.64
N ASN A 53 35.08 -12.07 7.31
CA ASN A 53 36.38 -11.79 7.94
C ASN A 53 36.27 -11.43 9.44
N ASP A 54 37.37 -11.73 10.15
CA ASP A 54 37.80 -11.46 11.53
C ASP A 54 36.89 -11.81 12.72
N SER A 55 35.59 -12.01 12.56
CA SER A 55 34.80 -12.74 13.57
C SER A 55 33.58 -13.44 12.97
N THR A 56 33.81 -14.64 12.43
CA THR A 56 32.75 -15.59 12.01
C THR A 56 31.69 -15.82 13.10
N VAL A 57 32.07 -15.64 14.37
CA VAL A 57 31.20 -15.73 15.56
C VAL A 57 30.11 -14.65 15.60
N LYS A 58 30.23 -13.56 14.85
CA LYS A 58 29.30 -12.42 14.92
C LYS A 58 28.56 -12.09 13.63
N ALA A 59 28.81 -12.78 12.52
CA ALA A 59 28.14 -12.48 11.25
C ALA A 59 26.60 -12.48 11.36
N VAL A 60 26.03 -13.38 12.17
CA VAL A 60 24.59 -13.40 12.47
C VAL A 60 24.16 -12.19 13.30
N ALA A 61 24.95 -11.80 14.31
CA ALA A 61 24.69 -10.63 15.13
C ALA A 61 24.84 -9.32 14.35
N ASP A 62 25.89 -9.19 13.52
CA ASP A 62 26.11 -8.05 12.64
C ASP A 62 24.98 -7.94 11.60
N GLY A 63 24.58 -9.07 11.01
CA GLY A 63 23.41 -9.13 10.13
C GLY A 63 22.13 -8.67 10.85
N ALA A 64 21.92 -9.11 12.09
CA ALA A 64 20.78 -8.70 12.90
C ALA A 64 20.83 -7.20 13.25
N VAL A 65 22.00 -6.64 13.57
CA VAL A 65 22.17 -5.20 13.87
C VAL A 65 22.00 -4.36 12.61
N ILE A 66 22.54 -4.77 11.47
CA ILE A 66 22.34 -4.09 10.18
C ILE A 66 20.87 -4.15 9.78
N TRP A 67 20.23 -5.32 9.95
CA TRP A 67 18.80 -5.49 9.70
C TRP A 67 17.97 -4.58 10.61
N CYS A 68 18.25 -4.61 11.92
CA CYS A 68 17.60 -3.74 12.89
C CYS A 68 17.84 -2.28 12.54
N GLY A 69 19.07 -1.83 12.29
CA GLY A 69 19.38 -0.45 11.91
C GLY A 69 18.63 0.00 10.64
N LYS A 70 18.54 -0.87 9.63
CA LYS A 70 17.77 -0.60 8.40
C LYS A 70 16.25 -0.53 8.63
N HIS A 71 15.74 -1.31 9.58
CA HIS A 71 14.31 -1.37 9.91
C HIS A 71 13.94 -0.52 11.15
N SER A 72 14.91 0.13 11.80
CA SER A 72 14.74 0.89 13.04
C SER A 72 14.24 2.31 12.80
N VAL A 73 13.67 2.60 11.63
CA VAL A 73 12.91 3.83 11.48
C VAL A 73 11.63 3.65 12.29
N ILE A 74 11.70 4.00 13.57
CA ILE A 74 10.58 3.83 14.51
C ILE A 74 9.46 4.80 14.14
N SER A 75 9.80 5.98 13.62
CA SER A 75 8.83 6.98 13.19
C SER A 75 9.28 7.81 11.99
N ARG A 76 8.34 8.23 11.14
CA ARG A 76 8.54 9.21 10.08
C ARG A 76 7.53 10.34 10.18
N ALA A 77 7.96 11.56 9.87
CA ALA A 77 7.06 12.67 9.65
C ALA A 77 6.66 12.72 8.17
N THR A 78 5.36 12.93 7.90
CA THR A 78 4.87 13.14 6.54
C THR A 78 5.50 14.40 5.93
N ARG A 79 6.06 14.28 4.72
CA ARG A 79 6.66 15.42 4.01
C ARG A 79 5.63 16.39 3.45
N MET A 80 4.44 15.87 3.14
CA MET A 80 3.34 16.58 2.50
C MET A 80 2.03 16.23 3.21
N ALA A 81 0.99 17.00 2.96
CA ALA A 81 -0.36 16.57 3.30
C ALA A 81 -0.87 15.61 2.22
N TYR A 82 -1.54 14.54 2.61
CA TYR A 82 -2.10 13.54 1.69
C TYR A 82 -3.59 13.36 1.92
N GLY A 83 -4.30 12.92 0.88
CA GLY A 83 -5.74 12.81 0.89
C GLY A 83 -6.31 12.42 -0.46
N VAL A 84 -7.62 12.57 -0.59
CA VAL A 84 -8.38 12.09 -1.75
C VAL A 84 -9.35 13.15 -2.26
N GLU A 85 -9.74 13.00 -3.52
CA GLU A 85 -10.84 13.74 -4.11
C GLU A 85 -12.18 13.15 -3.64
N ILE A 86 -13.09 14.01 -3.16
CA ILE A 86 -14.45 13.62 -2.76
C ILE A 86 -15.52 14.45 -3.47
N ASN A 87 -16.74 13.94 -3.38
CA ASN A 87 -17.95 14.68 -3.74
C ASN A 87 -18.51 15.38 -2.49
N ASP A 88 -18.93 16.63 -2.65
CA ASP A 88 -19.56 17.42 -1.59
C ASP A 88 -21.04 17.69 -1.90
N PRO A 89 -21.95 17.61 -0.93
CA PRO A 89 -23.36 17.93 -1.16
C PRO A 89 -23.52 19.36 -1.69
N TYR A 90 -24.19 19.52 -2.83
CA TYR A 90 -24.36 20.82 -3.46
C TYR A 90 -25.24 21.73 -2.59
N ASN A 91 -24.67 22.84 -2.14
CA ASN A 91 -25.37 23.93 -1.48
C ASN A 91 -25.37 25.18 -2.39
N PRO A 92 -26.53 25.65 -2.89
CA PRO A 92 -26.59 26.85 -3.73
C PRO A 92 -26.27 28.15 -2.98
N ARG A 93 -26.27 28.12 -1.64
CA ARG A 93 -25.91 29.26 -0.80
C ARG A 93 -24.40 29.32 -0.51
N GLU A 94 -23.65 28.29 -0.89
CA GLU A 94 -22.21 28.21 -0.69
C GLU A 94 -21.50 28.81 -1.92
N PRO A 95 -20.85 29.99 -1.81
CA PRO A 95 -20.23 30.65 -2.95
C PRO A 95 -19.15 29.79 -3.63
N SER A 96 -18.45 28.95 -2.87
CA SER A 96 -17.40 28.08 -3.42
C SER A 96 -17.94 26.96 -4.34
N HIS A 97 -19.26 26.74 -4.36
CA HIS A 97 -19.93 25.78 -5.24
C HIS A 97 -20.36 26.41 -6.58
N VAL A 98 -20.37 27.73 -6.68
CA VAL A 98 -20.85 28.45 -7.86
C VAL A 98 -19.92 28.16 -9.05
N GLY A 99 -20.53 27.84 -10.20
CA GLY A 99 -19.81 27.54 -11.44
C GLY A 99 -19.14 26.15 -11.49
N ARG A 100 -19.26 25.33 -10.44
CA ARG A 100 -18.75 23.95 -10.45
C ARG A 100 -19.75 22.98 -11.11
N PRO A 101 -19.28 21.92 -11.79
CA PRO A 101 -20.16 20.89 -12.32
C PRO A 101 -20.95 20.20 -11.22
N VAL A 102 -22.28 20.30 -11.31
CA VAL A 102 -23.20 19.63 -10.40
C VAL A 102 -23.68 18.33 -11.04
N HIS A 103 -23.56 17.23 -10.33
CA HIS A 103 -24.08 15.94 -10.77
C HIS A 103 -25.12 15.40 -9.78
N ARG A 104 -25.97 14.51 -10.28
CA ARG A 104 -27.01 13.84 -9.48
C ARG A 104 -26.42 12.59 -8.85
N HIS A 105 -26.34 12.57 -7.52
CA HIS A 105 -25.93 11.42 -6.73
C HIS A 105 -27.01 10.32 -6.72
N ASP A 106 -26.62 9.08 -6.40
CA ASP A 106 -27.51 7.91 -6.44
C ASP A 106 -28.70 8.03 -5.49
N ALA A 107 -28.51 8.67 -4.34
CA ALA A 107 -29.58 8.97 -3.39
C ALA A 107 -30.57 10.06 -3.88
N GLY A 108 -30.35 10.65 -5.06
CA GLY A 108 -31.19 11.70 -5.63
C GLY A 108 -30.94 13.10 -5.05
N TYR A 109 -29.74 13.35 -4.51
CA TYR A 109 -29.29 14.67 -4.11
C TYR A 109 -28.26 15.19 -5.12
N ASN A 110 -28.07 16.50 -5.16
CA ASN A 110 -27.07 17.12 -6.04
C ASN A 110 -25.74 17.22 -5.30
N PHE A 111 -24.65 16.93 -5.99
CA PHE A 111 -23.28 16.98 -5.46
C PHE A 111 -22.36 17.70 -6.44
N VAL A 112 -21.28 18.24 -5.92
CA VAL A 112 -20.17 18.82 -6.68
C VAL A 112 -18.92 17.98 -6.47
N THR A 113 -18.15 17.77 -7.54
CA THR A 113 -16.93 16.95 -7.54
C THR A 113 -15.69 17.83 -7.38
N GLY A 114 -14.60 17.26 -6.87
CA GLY A 114 -13.31 17.93 -6.80
C GLY A 114 -12.96 18.53 -5.45
N LYS A 115 -13.70 18.22 -4.39
CA LYS A 115 -13.38 18.71 -3.04
C LYS A 115 -12.22 17.91 -2.46
N TRP A 116 -11.35 18.59 -1.72
CA TRP A 116 -10.22 17.95 -1.05
C TRP A 116 -10.67 17.37 0.30
N SER A 117 -10.33 16.10 0.53
CA SER A 117 -10.43 15.47 1.85
C SER A 117 -9.04 15.02 2.29
N GLN A 118 -8.46 15.79 3.22
CA GLN A 118 -7.19 15.44 3.82
C GLN A 118 -7.33 14.20 4.70
N ILE A 119 -6.45 13.22 4.51
CA ILE A 119 -6.30 12.05 5.38
C ILE A 119 -5.22 12.34 6.43
N VAL A 120 -4.10 12.92 6.02
CA VAL A 120 -2.97 13.25 6.90
C VAL A 120 -2.37 14.60 6.51
N GLY A 121 -2.01 15.43 7.50
CA GLY A 121 -1.37 16.72 7.29
C GLY A 121 0.14 16.62 7.05
N ARG A 122 0.79 17.74 6.69
CA ARG A 122 2.25 17.86 6.63
C ARG A 122 2.84 17.82 8.05
N GLY A 123 3.97 17.14 8.22
CA GLY A 123 4.71 17.10 9.48
C GLY A 123 4.12 16.20 10.55
N VAL A 124 3.16 15.33 10.21
CA VAL A 124 2.57 14.39 11.16
C VAL A 124 3.53 13.23 11.36
N THR A 125 4.05 13.10 12.58
CA THR A 125 4.91 11.99 12.98
C THR A 125 4.08 10.73 13.24
N MET A 126 4.45 9.64 12.59
CA MET A 126 3.80 8.35 12.70
C MET A 126 4.81 7.25 12.93
N ASN A 127 4.43 6.23 13.70
CA ASN A 127 5.23 5.02 13.82
C ASN A 127 5.22 4.26 12.49
N ALA A 128 6.31 3.56 12.18
CA ALA A 128 6.39 2.86 10.89
C ALA A 128 5.27 1.84 10.68
N ASP A 129 4.90 1.11 11.72
CA ASP A 129 3.85 0.10 11.67
C ASP A 129 2.43 0.69 11.83
N SER A 130 2.32 2.01 11.96
CA SER A 130 1.03 2.68 12.15
C SER A 130 0.46 3.20 10.83
N ALA A 131 -0.87 3.19 10.73
CA ALA A 131 -1.61 3.77 9.63
C ALA A 131 -2.58 4.84 10.14
N ILE A 132 -2.66 5.97 9.43
CA ILE A 132 -3.70 6.98 9.63
C ILE A 132 -4.91 6.57 8.81
N ARG A 133 -6.07 6.69 9.44
CA ARG A 133 -7.34 6.19 8.93
C ARG A 133 -8.33 7.33 8.76
N SER A 134 -8.98 7.35 7.61
CA SER A 134 -10.10 8.24 7.35
C SER A 134 -11.28 7.45 6.77
N PRO A 135 -12.49 7.61 7.33
CA PRO A 135 -13.67 6.92 6.84
C PRO A 135 -14.21 7.57 5.57
N TYR A 136 -14.63 6.74 4.63
CA TYR A 136 -15.24 7.13 3.37
C TYR A 136 -16.39 6.19 3.01
N TRP A 137 -17.12 6.55 1.96
CA TRP A 137 -18.21 5.74 1.45
C TRP A 137 -18.34 5.92 -0.06
N ARG A 138 -18.91 4.91 -0.72
CA ARG A 138 -19.28 4.95 -2.15
C ARG A 138 -20.71 4.48 -2.31
N SER A 139 -21.46 5.14 -3.19
CA SER A 139 -22.83 4.75 -3.54
C SER A 139 -22.91 4.03 -4.88
N TYR A 140 -23.99 3.29 -5.07
CA TYR A 140 -24.32 2.55 -6.27
C TYR A 140 -25.84 2.54 -6.49
N LYS A 141 -26.27 2.59 -7.76
CA LYS A 141 -27.71 2.46 -8.13
C LYS A 141 -28.23 1.02 -8.10
N THR A 142 -27.34 0.04 -8.16
CA THR A 142 -27.69 -1.38 -8.28
C THR A 142 -27.29 -2.13 -7.00
N PRO A 143 -28.05 -3.16 -6.58
CA PRO A 143 -27.66 -4.07 -5.50
C PRO A 143 -26.42 -4.91 -5.83
N SER A 144 -26.05 -5.00 -7.11
CA SER A 144 -24.99 -5.88 -7.58
C SER A 144 -23.90 -5.10 -8.34
N PRO A 145 -23.26 -4.09 -7.74
CA PRO A 145 -22.22 -3.31 -8.42
C PRO A 145 -20.96 -4.15 -8.66
N CYS A 146 -20.14 -3.71 -9.62
CA CYS A 146 -18.80 -4.27 -9.81
C CYS A 146 -17.87 -3.70 -8.73
N LEU A 147 -17.52 -4.53 -7.74
CA LEU A 147 -16.62 -4.16 -6.64
C LEU A 147 -15.16 -4.55 -6.88
N ALA A 148 -14.90 -5.40 -7.88
CA ALA A 148 -13.55 -5.88 -8.23
C ALA A 148 -12.63 -4.80 -8.81
N LYS A 149 -13.18 -3.67 -9.26
CA LYS A 149 -12.44 -2.57 -9.89
C LYS A 149 -12.51 -1.31 -9.03
N PHE A 150 -12.40 -1.44 -7.71
CA PHE A 150 -12.41 -0.28 -6.84
C PHE A 150 -11.10 0.49 -7.04
N LYS A 151 -11.21 1.79 -7.33
CA LYS A 151 -10.09 2.69 -7.55
C LYS A 151 -10.32 4.00 -6.82
N VAL A 152 -9.30 4.44 -6.09
CA VAL A 152 -9.19 5.75 -5.44
C VAL A 152 -7.82 6.32 -5.77
N THR A 153 -7.76 7.61 -6.06
CA THR A 153 -6.50 8.30 -6.32
C THR A 153 -6.07 9.06 -5.07
N ILE A 154 -4.83 8.87 -4.64
CA ILE A 154 -4.20 9.63 -3.57
C ILE A 154 -3.49 10.83 -4.18
N PHE A 155 -3.74 12.01 -3.62
CA PHE A 155 -3.04 13.23 -3.97
C PHE A 155 -2.21 13.72 -2.78
N ALA A 156 -1.21 14.54 -3.08
CA ALA A 156 -0.47 15.30 -2.09
C ALA A 156 -0.63 16.80 -2.35
N TYR A 157 -0.49 17.59 -1.28
CA TYR A 157 -0.32 19.04 -1.38
C TYR A 157 1.16 19.41 -1.14
N THR A 158 1.83 19.85 -2.21
CA THR A 158 3.27 20.09 -2.29
C THR A 158 3.66 21.55 -2.08
N ALA A 159 2.75 22.50 -2.34
CA ALA A 159 3.00 23.93 -2.16
C ALA A 159 3.07 24.34 -0.68
N ASP A 160 3.62 25.53 -0.43
CA ASP A 160 3.66 26.11 0.92
C ASP A 160 2.31 26.70 1.33
N GLY A 161 2.04 26.66 2.64
CA GLY A 161 0.80 27.13 3.23
C GLY A 161 -0.27 26.04 3.37
N ALA A 162 -1.51 26.47 3.59
CA ALA A 162 -2.63 25.58 3.78
C ALA A 162 -3.23 25.14 2.42
N PRO A 163 -3.59 23.85 2.25
CA PRO A 163 -4.25 23.39 1.04
C PRO A 163 -5.57 24.12 0.79
N ASN A 164 -5.89 24.38 -0.47
CA ASN A 164 -7.23 24.81 -0.84
C ASN A 164 -8.24 23.71 -0.45
N SER A 165 -9.42 24.10 0.06
CA SER A 165 -10.55 23.19 0.29
C SER A 165 -10.98 22.40 -0.96
N TRP A 166 -10.62 22.87 -2.16
CA TRP A 166 -10.90 22.24 -3.44
C TRP A 166 -9.62 21.73 -4.09
N LEU A 167 -9.61 20.43 -4.40
CA LEU A 167 -8.55 19.80 -5.19
C LEU A 167 -8.65 20.19 -6.66
N ARG A 168 -9.86 20.31 -7.20
CA ARG A 168 -10.09 20.76 -8.58
C ARG A 168 -10.68 22.17 -8.63
N ASP A 169 -10.33 22.93 -9.65
CA ASP A 169 -11.02 24.18 -9.99
C ASP A 169 -12.44 23.90 -10.54
N SER A 170 -13.18 24.96 -10.89
CA SER A 170 -14.53 24.84 -11.48
C SER A 170 -14.55 24.28 -12.90
N ARG A 171 -13.39 24.17 -13.56
CA ARG A 171 -13.22 23.57 -14.89
C ARG A 171 -12.77 22.11 -14.83
N GLY A 172 -12.49 21.58 -13.62
CA GLY A 172 -12.02 20.21 -13.40
C GLY A 172 -10.51 20.04 -13.43
N ASN A 173 -9.73 21.12 -13.56
CA ASN A 173 -8.28 21.06 -13.51
C ASN A 173 -7.82 20.92 -12.05
N ILE A 174 -6.70 20.21 -11.83
CA ILE A 174 -6.08 20.13 -10.51
C ILE A 174 -5.59 21.54 -10.12
N ASN A 175 -5.99 22.03 -8.94
CA ASN A 175 -5.55 23.32 -8.41
C ASN A 175 -4.04 23.30 -8.12
N GLN A 176 -3.42 24.48 -8.21
CA GLN A 176 -2.00 24.63 -7.93
C GLN A 176 -1.62 24.08 -6.55
N GLY A 177 -0.51 23.34 -6.52
CA GLY A 177 0.03 22.72 -5.32
C GLY A 177 -0.51 21.32 -5.04
N PHE A 178 -1.53 20.84 -5.76
CA PHE A 178 -1.95 19.44 -5.69
C PHE A 178 -1.26 18.60 -6.76
N GLU A 179 -0.80 17.42 -6.37
CA GLU A 179 -0.16 16.46 -7.25
C GLU A 179 -0.75 15.06 -7.04
N GLU A 180 -0.92 14.33 -8.14
CA GLU A 180 -1.34 12.93 -8.08
C GLU A 180 -0.14 12.06 -7.71
N ILE A 181 -0.25 11.26 -6.66
CA ILE A 181 0.85 10.43 -6.15
C ILE A 181 0.71 8.99 -6.64
N CYS A 182 -0.48 8.41 -6.44
CA CYS A 182 -0.74 7.04 -6.84
C CYS A 182 -2.22 6.71 -6.93
N GLY A 183 -2.53 5.67 -7.71
CA GLY A 183 -3.81 4.98 -7.66
C GLY A 183 -3.78 3.83 -6.66
N VAL A 184 -4.82 3.76 -5.83
CA VAL A 184 -5.17 2.65 -4.95
C VAL A 184 -6.21 1.82 -5.68
N GLU A 185 -5.82 0.61 -6.10
CA GLU A 185 -6.72 -0.36 -6.71
C GLU A 185 -6.93 -1.55 -5.78
N ALA A 186 -8.19 -1.88 -5.48
CA ALA A 186 -8.56 -2.99 -4.61
C ALA A 186 -9.72 -3.81 -5.19
N ASP A 187 -9.72 -5.11 -4.93
CA ASP A 187 -10.89 -5.96 -5.15
C ASP A 187 -11.73 -5.98 -3.88
N LEU A 188 -12.88 -5.28 -3.92
CA LEU A 188 -13.82 -5.24 -2.80
C LEU A 188 -14.99 -6.21 -2.98
N SER A 189 -14.87 -7.24 -3.83
CA SER A 189 -15.93 -8.21 -4.09
C SER A 189 -16.38 -8.95 -2.84
N GLU A 190 -15.47 -9.18 -1.90
CA GLU A 190 -15.79 -9.76 -0.58
C GLU A 190 -16.71 -8.85 0.25
N MET A 191 -16.71 -7.54 0.00
CA MET A 191 -17.57 -6.58 0.70
C MET A 191 -19.01 -6.57 0.18
N ARG A 192 -19.39 -7.45 -0.75
CA ARG A 192 -20.74 -7.45 -1.33
C ARG A 192 -21.84 -7.59 -0.27
N GLN A 193 -21.58 -8.35 0.78
CA GLN A 193 -22.52 -8.51 1.91
C GLN A 193 -22.57 -7.29 2.83
N ALA A 194 -21.53 -6.46 2.84
CA ALA A 194 -21.49 -5.20 3.59
C ALA A 194 -22.22 -4.05 2.87
N LEU A 195 -22.71 -4.28 1.65
CA LEU A 195 -23.47 -3.30 0.88
C LEU A 195 -24.83 -3.06 1.55
N LYS A 196 -25.05 -1.83 1.99
CA LYS A 196 -26.27 -1.45 2.70
C LYS A 196 -27.25 -0.81 1.73
N ARG A 197 -28.48 -1.31 1.71
CA ARG A 197 -29.60 -0.69 0.99
C ARG A 197 -30.14 0.51 1.79
N LYS A 198 -30.38 1.62 1.10
CA LYS A 198 -31.04 2.82 1.64
C LYS A 198 -32.06 3.32 0.62
N THR A 199 -33.03 4.09 1.10
CA THR A 199 -34.02 4.74 0.25
C THR A 199 -33.70 6.22 0.16
N GLY A 200 -33.43 6.70 -1.06
CA GLY A 200 -33.19 8.10 -1.38
C GLY A 200 -34.40 8.74 -2.06
N ARG A 201 -34.24 9.99 -2.50
CA ARG A 201 -35.30 10.74 -3.20
C ARG A 201 -35.70 10.10 -4.54
N ASN A 202 -34.77 9.40 -5.18
CA ASN A 202 -34.98 8.77 -6.49
C ASN A 202 -35.26 7.26 -6.38
N GLY A 203 -35.59 6.76 -5.18
CA GLY A 203 -35.78 5.35 -4.89
C GLY A 203 -34.60 4.72 -4.16
N ASP A 204 -34.55 3.40 -4.17
CA ASP A 204 -33.53 2.65 -3.46
C ASP A 204 -32.16 2.81 -4.11
N TYR A 205 -31.14 2.97 -3.26
CA TYR A 205 -29.74 2.99 -3.62
C TYR A 205 -28.95 2.17 -2.61
N TYR A 206 -27.70 1.90 -2.95
CA TYR A 206 -26.82 1.04 -2.18
C TYR A 206 -25.57 1.80 -1.85
N TYR A 207 -25.02 1.61 -0.65
CA TYR A 207 -23.78 2.27 -0.26
C TYR A 207 -22.88 1.33 0.51
N LEU A 208 -21.58 1.60 0.36
CA LEU A 208 -20.49 0.83 0.93
C LEU A 208 -19.65 1.77 1.78
N ASP A 209 -19.57 1.49 3.08
CA ASP A 209 -18.67 2.18 4.01
C ASP A 209 -17.31 1.48 4.00
N PHE A 210 -16.23 2.25 3.94
CA PHE A 210 -14.86 1.75 4.02
C PHE A 210 -13.95 2.79 4.66
N THR A 211 -12.76 2.36 5.09
CA THR A 211 -11.75 3.25 5.64
C THR A 211 -10.54 3.23 4.72
N MET A 212 -10.08 4.41 4.32
CA MET A 212 -8.78 4.55 3.67
C MET A 212 -7.72 4.63 4.76
N ALA A 213 -6.70 3.79 4.65
CA ALA A 213 -5.57 3.77 5.56
C ALA A 213 -4.28 4.12 4.79
N LEU A 214 -3.50 5.05 5.34
CA LEU A 214 -2.19 5.46 4.82
C LEU A 214 -1.09 5.14 5.84
N GLN A 215 -0.06 4.44 5.42
CA GLN A 215 1.08 4.02 6.24
C GLN A 215 2.39 4.52 5.62
N PHE A 216 3.27 5.07 6.46
CA PHE A 216 4.50 5.75 6.04
C PHE A 216 5.77 5.06 6.57
N GLY A 217 5.70 3.79 6.96
CA GLY A 217 6.80 3.11 7.66
C GLY A 217 7.92 2.52 6.82
N GLY A 218 7.62 2.14 5.57
CA GLY A 218 8.61 1.57 4.66
C GLY A 218 9.44 2.63 3.94
N THR A 219 10.21 2.21 2.94
CA THR A 219 10.80 3.14 1.95
C THR A 219 9.75 3.86 1.11
N GLU A 220 8.53 3.33 1.05
CA GLU A 220 7.43 3.79 0.20
C GLU A 220 6.18 4.07 1.03
N LEU A 221 5.35 5.02 0.57
CA LEU A 221 3.98 5.20 1.06
C LEU A 221 3.22 3.89 0.82
N GLN A 222 2.43 3.43 1.78
CA GLN A 222 1.48 2.34 1.59
C GLN A 222 0.06 2.85 1.81
N ALA A 223 -0.85 2.44 0.94
CA ALA A 223 -2.26 2.77 1.03
C ALA A 223 -3.08 1.49 0.92
N PHE A 224 -4.13 1.35 1.71
CA PHE A 224 -5.02 0.19 1.66
C PHE A 224 -6.42 0.56 2.14
N VAL A 225 -7.38 -0.30 1.81
CA VAL A 225 -8.78 -0.14 2.21
C VAL A 225 -9.07 -1.12 3.35
N GLU A 226 -9.68 -0.63 4.43
CA GLU A 226 -10.17 -1.45 5.53
C GLU A 226 -11.70 -1.44 5.57
N TRP A 227 -12.31 -2.57 5.94
CA TRP A 227 -13.74 -2.66 6.19
C TRP A 227 -14.05 -3.65 7.30
N LYS A 228 -15.28 -3.58 7.82
CA LYS A 228 -15.79 -4.56 8.78
C LYS A 228 -16.65 -5.60 8.08
N GLN A 229 -16.35 -6.87 8.33
CA GLN A 229 -17.14 -8.01 7.88
C GLN A 229 -17.31 -8.95 9.07
N ASP A 230 -18.57 -9.24 9.44
CA ASP A 230 -18.92 -10.13 10.55
C ASP A 230 -18.24 -9.76 11.90
N GLY A 231 -17.99 -8.46 12.11
CA GLY A 231 -17.33 -7.95 13.32
C GLY A 231 -15.79 -7.92 13.24
N GLU A 232 -15.20 -8.57 12.23
CA GLU A 232 -13.75 -8.57 11.99
C GLU A 232 -13.33 -7.47 11.01
N THR A 233 -12.18 -6.85 11.24
CA THR A 233 -11.58 -5.91 10.29
C THR A 233 -10.86 -6.69 9.21
N ARG A 234 -11.28 -6.49 7.96
CA ARG A 234 -10.60 -7.01 6.77
C ARG A 234 -9.88 -5.88 6.04
N THR A 235 -8.85 -6.26 5.30
CA THR A 235 -8.00 -5.33 4.55
C THR A 235 -7.90 -5.78 3.10
N GLY A 236 -8.17 -4.86 2.18
CA GLY A 236 -7.89 -5.03 0.77
C GLY A 236 -6.55 -4.38 0.49
N LEU A 237 -5.54 -5.17 0.12
CA LEU A 237 -4.26 -4.64 -0.32
C LEU A 237 -4.50 -3.78 -1.55
N ALA A 238 -4.00 -2.54 -1.52
CA ALA A 238 -3.97 -1.73 -2.72
C ALA A 238 -2.65 -1.92 -3.44
N THR A 239 -2.72 -2.21 -4.72
CA THR A 239 -1.55 -2.06 -5.58
C THR A 239 -1.35 -0.56 -5.78
N ILE A 240 -0.21 -0.06 -5.33
CA ILE A 240 0.22 1.30 -5.62
C ILE A 240 0.65 1.30 -7.08
N VAL A 241 -0.13 1.97 -7.91
CA VAL A 241 0.29 2.27 -9.27
C VAL A 241 0.96 3.64 -9.23
N PRO A 242 2.29 3.73 -9.45
CA PRO A 242 2.95 5.02 -9.58
C PRO A 242 2.27 5.80 -10.69
N SER A 243 1.81 7.02 -10.39
CA SER A 243 1.32 7.91 -11.43
C SER A 243 2.51 8.23 -12.34
N ALA A 244 2.31 8.23 -13.67
CA ALA A 244 3.38 8.26 -14.68
C ALA A 244 4.20 9.57 -14.74
N LEU A 245 4.24 10.37 -13.67
CA LEU A 245 4.97 11.64 -13.62
C LEU A 245 5.78 11.76 -12.34
N SER A 246 7.04 12.17 -12.53
CA SER A 246 8.08 12.55 -11.56
C SER A 246 8.94 11.44 -10.95
N GLY A 247 9.60 10.68 -11.83
CA GLY A 247 11.06 10.54 -11.68
C GLY A 247 11.71 11.91 -11.88
N ALA A 248 11.85 12.71 -10.83
CA ALA A 248 12.76 13.84 -10.77
C ALA A 248 12.95 14.29 -9.32
N GLN A 249 14.23 14.34 -8.92
CA GLN A 249 14.80 14.94 -7.70
C GLN A 249 14.84 14.05 -6.44
N ALA A 250 15.90 13.23 -6.43
CA ALA A 250 16.69 12.92 -5.23
C ALA A 250 17.52 14.13 -4.80
#